data_AF-A0A925E387-F1
#
_entry.id   AF-A0A925E387-F1
#
_cell.length_a   1.000
_cell.length_b   1.000
_cell.length_c   1.000
_cell.angle_alpha   90.00
_cell.angle_beta   90.00
_cell.angle_gamma   90.00
#
_symmetry.space_group_name_H-M   'P 1'
#
loop_
_entity.id
_entity.type
_entity.pdbx_description
1 polymer ?
#
loop_
_entity_poly.entity_id
_entity_poly.type
_entity_poly.pdbx_seq_one_letter_code
_entity_poly.pdbx_strand_id
1 'polypeptide(L)' 'MKEPSKLHGKNILLIDYVIITGATLEACAQCLQAVPGISLSIVTLATASK' A
#
# COMPACT_ATOMS: atom_id res chain seq x y z
N MET A 1 6.02 -3.68 -11.58
CA MET A 1 7.04 -4.20 -10.63
C MET A 1 7.98 -5.13 -11.38
N LYS A 2 9.31 -5.02 -11.18
CA LYS A 2 10.28 -5.87 -11.89
C LYS A 2 10.38 -7.30 -11.32
N GLU A 3 10.08 -7.51 -10.03
CA GLU A 3 10.19 -8.84 -9.38
C GLU A 3 9.19 -9.02 -8.21
N PRO A 4 7.88 -9.22 -8.48
CA PRO A 4 6.85 -9.33 -7.44
C PRO A 4 7.01 -10.54 -6.51
N SER A 5 7.63 -11.62 -6.98
CA SER A 5 7.92 -12.82 -6.20
C SER A 5 8.77 -12.55 -4.95
N LYS A 6 9.62 -11.51 -4.96
CA LYS A 6 10.43 -11.12 -3.80
C LYS A 6 9.60 -10.61 -2.63
N LEU A 7 8.34 -10.25 -2.85
CA LEU A 7 7.45 -9.75 -1.81
C LEU A 7 6.55 -10.82 -1.19
N HIS A 8 6.55 -12.06 -1.70
CA HIS A 8 5.72 -13.14 -1.16
C HIS A 8 5.92 -13.29 0.35
N GLY A 9 4.82 -13.30 1.11
CA GLY A 9 4.87 -13.59 2.54
C GLY A 9 5.37 -12.42 3.39
N LYS A 10 5.57 -11.24 2.80
CA LYS A 10 6.12 -10.08 3.51
C LYS A 10 5.03 -9.18 4.06
N ASN A 11 5.35 -8.52 5.17
CA ASN A 11 4.59 -7.40 5.69
C ASN A 11 5.10 -6.12 5.03
N ILE A 12 4.21 -5.38 4.37
CA ILE A 12 4.52 -4.15 3.65
C ILE A 12 3.83 -2.99 4.35
N LEU A 13 4.61 -1.98 4.70
CA LEU A 13 4.13 -0.73 5.27
C LEU A 13 4.17 0.36 4.19
N LEU A 14 3.00 0.82 3.75
CA LEU A 14 2.87 1.99 2.90
C LEU A 14 2.88 3.26 3.76
N ILE A 15 3.75 4.19 3.44
CA ILE A 15 3.89 5.45 4.16
C ILE A 15 3.61 6.58 3.19
N ASP A 16 2.65 7.43 3.52
CA ASP A 16 2.32 8.63 2.75
C ASP A 16 2.19 9.85 3.67
N TYR A 17 2.51 11.04 3.19
CA TYR A 17 2.50 12.25 4.01
C TYR A 17 1.06 12.70 4.32
N VAL A 18 0.16 12.72 3.34
CA VAL A 18 -1.26 13.04 3.54
C VAL A 18 -2.15 12.22 2.62
N ILE A 19 -3.22 11.66 3.17
CA ILE A 19 -4.25 10.98 2.39
C ILE A 19 -5.34 11.99 2.04
N ILE A 20 -5.52 12.32 0.77
CA ILE A 20 -6.64 13.17 0.33
C ILE A 20 -7.85 12.31 -0.04
N THR A 21 -7.86 11.71 -1.22
CA THR A 21 -8.95 10.81 -1.65
C THR A 21 -8.65 9.34 -1.40
N GLY A 22 -7.42 9.00 -1.00
CA GLY A 22 -6.96 7.62 -0.87
C GLY A 22 -6.68 6.89 -2.19
N ALA A 23 -7.02 7.48 -3.35
CA ALA A 23 -6.91 6.82 -4.65
C ALA A 23 -5.49 6.34 -4.99
N THR A 24 -4.46 7.11 -4.62
CA THR A 24 -3.05 6.74 -4.85
C THR A 24 -2.66 5.51 -4.02
N LEU A 25 -3.05 5.48 -2.73
CA LEU A 25 -2.78 4.34 -1.85
C LEU A 25 -3.59 3.12 -2.26
N GLU A 26 -4.82 3.30 -2.72
CA GLU A 26 -5.66 2.22 -3.22
C GLU A 26 -5.04 1.57 -4.47
N ALA A 27 -4.61 2.37 -5.45
CA ALA A 27 -3.95 1.86 -6.64
C ALA A 27 -2.64 1.11 -6.29
N CYS A 28 -1.86 1.64 -5.35
CA CYS A 28 -0.69 0.93 -4.83
C CYS A 28 -1.05 -0.39 -4.13
N ALA A 29 -2.05 -0.38 -3.25
CA ALA A 29 -2.51 -1.55 -2.51
C ALA A 29 -3.01 -2.65 -3.47
N GLN A 30 -3.82 -2.30 -4.46
CA GLN A 30 -4.30 -3.23 -5.49
C GLN A 30 -3.15 -3.86 -6.28
N CYS A 31 -2.15 -3.06 -6.67
CA CYS A 31 -0.95 -3.57 -7.34
C CYS A 31 -0.16 -4.55 -6.46
N LEU A 32 -0.09 -4.30 -5.15
CA LEU A 32 0.62 -5.15 -4.19
C LEU A 32 -0.17 -6.42 -3.85
N GLN A 33 -1.50 -6.35 -3.76
CA GLN A 33 -2.37 -7.51 -3.49
C GLN A 33 -2.27 -8.61 -4.54
N ALA A 34 -1.78 -8.30 -5.74
CA ALA A 34 -1.43 -9.31 -6.74
C ALA A 34 -0.32 -10.27 -6.28
N VAL A 35 0.43 -9.92 -5.22
CA VAL A 35 1.44 -10.79 -4.62
C VAL A 35 0.81 -11.65 -3.51
N PRO A 36 0.87 -12.98 -3.62
CA PRO A 36 0.29 -13.86 -2.60
C PRO A 36 1.02 -13.78 -1.26
N GLY A 37 0.24 -13.90 -0.18
CA GLY A 37 0.75 -14.00 1.18
C GLY A 37 1.27 -12.69 1.78
N ILE A 38 1.10 -11.54 1.12
CA ILE A 38 1.49 -10.27 1.71
C ILE A 38 0.49 -9.81 2.77
N SER A 39 1.00 -9.09 3.77
CA SER A 39 0.19 -8.27 4.67
C SER A 39 0.47 -6.80 4.39
N LEU A 40 -0.57 -5.98 4.29
CA LEU A 40 -0.43 -4.56 4.00
C LEU A 40 -0.85 -3.73 5.22
N SER A 41 -0.04 -2.75 5.59
CA SER A 41 -0.35 -1.74 6.61
C SER A 41 -0.12 -0.35 6.01
N ILE A 42 -0.89 0.63 6.45
CA ILE A 42 -0.82 2.00 5.94
C ILE A 42 -0.57 2.95 7.12
N VAL A 43 0.40 3.84 6.98
CA VAL A 43 0.67 4.93 7.92
C VAL A 43 0.67 6.24 7.15
N THR A 44 -0.02 7.23 7.71
CA THR A 44 0.01 8.61 7.19
C THR A 44 0.06 9.63 8.31
N LEU A 45 0.61 10.81 8.05
CA LEU A 45 0.64 11.89 9.03
C LEU A 45 -0.72 12.60 9.15
N ALA A 46 -1.48 12.68 8.05
CA ALA A 46 -2.76 13.38 8.03
C ALA A 46 -3.73 12.77 7.02
N THR A 47 -5.03 12.90 7.28
CA THR A 47 -6.10 12.51 6.36
C THR A 47 -7.00 13.71 6.09
N ALA A 48 -7.28 14.00 4.83
CA ALA A 48 -8.33 14.94 4.46
C ALA A 48 -9.65 14.16 4.40
N SER A 49 -10.37 14.19 5.51
CA SER A 49 -11.76 13.69 5.57
C SER A 49 -12.67 14.91 5.53
N LYS A 50 -13.62 14.91 4.59
CA LYS A 50 -14.59 16.00 4.45
C LYS A 50 -15.70 15.86 5.49
#